data_AF-A0A377G937-F1
#
_entry.id   AF-A0A377G937-F1
#
_cell.length_a   1.000
_cell.length_b   1.000
_cell.length_c   1.000
_cell.angle_alpha   90.00
_cell.angle_beta   90.00
_cell.angle_gamma   90.00
#
_symmetry.space_group_name_H-M   'P 1'
#
loop_
_entity.id
_entity.type
_entity.pdbx_description
1 polymer ?
#
loop_
_entity_poly.entity_id
_entity_poly.type
_entity_poly.pdbx_seq_one_letter_code
_entity_poly.pdbx_strand_id
1 'polypeptide(L)'
;MFFFIALQLILIAGHAAILLGSGPYTQLFLPILMTCQLLTFYLMFGKENSVFLIMGIFGIALLSMGFAYNDKWIFFSGSTFIATYAFYSGSKGLYAAYIWAFLNTTIALLSLFRILWVWFRL
;
A
#
# COMPACT_ATOMS: atom_id res chain seq x y z
N MET A 1 -8.59 -4.88 11.31
CA MET A 1 -8.53 -5.96 10.31
C MET A 1 -9.05 -5.54 8.93
N PHE A 2 -10.22 -4.92 8.80
CA PHE A 2 -10.77 -4.49 7.51
C PHE A 2 -9.79 -3.73 6.59
N PHE A 3 -8.95 -2.85 7.16
CA PHE A 3 -7.88 -2.18 6.43
C PHE A 3 -6.95 -3.14 5.66
N PHE A 4 -6.49 -4.23 6.29
CA PHE A 4 -5.54 -5.17 5.67
C PHE A 4 -6.21 -6.06 4.62
N ILE A 5 -7.51 -6.31 4.78
CA ILE A 5 -8.31 -7.00 3.77
C ILE A 5 -8.48 -6.08 2.56
N ALA A 6 -8.84 -4.82 2.79
CA ALA A 6 -8.94 -3.82 1.73
C ALA A 6 -7.61 -3.62 1.00
N LEU A 7 -6.49 -3.55 1.73
CA LEU A 7 -5.13 -3.52 1.16
C LEU A 7 -4.92 -4.63 0.12
N GLN A 8 -5.21 -5.89 0.49
CA GLN A 8 -5.05 -7.02 -0.44
C GLN A 8 -5.98 -6.95 -1.63
N LEU A 9 -7.26 -6.63 -1.40
CA LEU A 9 -8.24 -6.53 -2.47
C LEU A 9 -7.86 -5.44 -3.48
N ILE A 10 -7.37 -4.30 -3.00
CA ILE A 10 -6.93 -3.18 -3.84
C ILE A 10 -5.71 -3.58 -4.66
N LEU A 11 -4.72 -4.23 -4.03
CA LEU A 11 -3.52 -4.72 -4.72
C LEU A 11 -3.86 -5.77 -5.78
N ILE A 12 -4.70 -6.75 -5.45
CA ILE A 12 -5.15 -7.79 -6.38
C ILE A 12 -5.94 -7.16 -7.53
N ALA A 13 -6.82 -6.19 -7.25
CA ALA A 13 -7.60 -5.51 -8.29
C ALA A 13 -6.70 -4.73 -9.25
N GLY A 14 -5.68 -4.01 -8.73
CA GLY A 14 -4.69 -3.33 -9.56
C GLY A 14 -3.88 -4.30 -10.43
N HIS A 15 -3.41 -5.40 -9.86
CA HIS A 15 -2.66 -6.42 -10.60
C HIS A 15 -3.52 -7.22 -11.59
N ALA A 16 -4.77 -7.52 -11.24
CA ALA A 16 -5.72 -8.19 -12.11
C ALA A 16 -6.07 -7.31 -13.31
N ALA A 17 -6.17 -5.99 -13.13
CA ALA A 17 -6.34 -5.07 -14.25
C ALA A 17 -5.16 -5.12 -15.24
N ILE A 18 -3.92 -5.29 -14.74
CA ILE A 18 -2.73 -5.53 -15.58
C ILE A 18 -2.87 -6.86 -16.34
N LEU A 19 -3.21 -7.94 -15.63
CA LEU A 19 -3.31 -9.28 -16.21
C LEU A 19 -4.41 -9.38 -17.27
N LEU A 20 -5.52 -8.66 -17.08
CA LEU A 20 -6.65 -8.62 -18.01
C LEU A 20 -6.41 -7.72 -19.23
N GLY A 21 -5.22 -7.10 -19.36
CA GLY A 21 -4.91 -6.19 -20.45
C GLY A 21 -5.74 -4.90 -20.41
N SER A 22 -6.33 -4.57 -19.26
CA SER A 22 -6.99 -3.29 -19.07
C SER A 22 -5.91 -2.21 -19.07
N GLY A 23 -6.04 -1.23 -19.96
CA GLY A 23 -5.01 -0.23 -20.20
C GLY A 23 -4.49 0.49 -18.94
N PRO A 24 -3.37 1.22 -19.05
CA PRO A 24 -2.67 1.81 -17.90
C PRO A 24 -3.55 2.74 -17.05
N TYR A 25 -4.55 3.37 -17.67
CA TYR A 25 -5.52 4.21 -16.96
C TYR A 25 -6.36 3.43 -15.96
N THR A 26 -6.84 2.24 -16.32
CA THR A 26 -7.68 1.42 -15.43
C THR A 26 -6.87 0.86 -14.26
N GLN A 27 -5.60 0.53 -14.50
CA GLN A 27 -4.67 0.02 -13.49
C GLN A 27 -4.42 1.02 -12.35
N LEU A 28 -4.55 2.32 -12.64
CA LEU A 28 -4.42 3.40 -11.66
C LEU A 28 -5.77 3.81 -11.09
N PHE A 29 -6.79 3.93 -11.95
CA PHE A 29 -8.08 4.46 -11.55
C PHE A 29 -8.79 3.53 -10.56
N LEU A 30 -8.70 2.20 -10.74
CA LEU A 30 -9.30 1.24 -9.81
C LEU A 30 -8.77 1.38 -8.37
N PRO A 31 -7.44 1.29 -8.13
CA PRO A 31 -6.90 1.39 -6.78
C PRO A 31 -7.08 2.78 -6.17
N ILE A 32 -7.08 3.85 -6.96
CA ILE A 32 -7.41 5.20 -6.47
C ILE A 32 -8.87 5.26 -6.02
N LEU A 33 -9.80 4.75 -6.82
CA LEU A 33 -11.23 4.74 -6.47
C LEU A 33 -11.48 3.92 -5.20
N MET A 34 -10.86 2.74 -5.09
CA MET A 34 -11.04 1.88 -3.92
C MET A 34 -10.35 2.43 -2.66
N THR A 35 -9.20 3.10 -2.77
CA THR A 35 -8.59 3.80 -1.63
C THR A 35 -9.44 4.99 -1.18
N CYS A 36 -10.08 5.72 -2.11
CA CYS A 36 -11.04 6.77 -1.81
C CYS A 36 -12.31 6.24 -1.13
N GLN A 37 -12.83 5.09 -1.57
CA GLN A 37 -13.94 4.39 -0.92
C GLN A 37 -13.56 3.95 0.50
N LEU A 38 -12.36 3.40 0.68
CA LEU A 38 -11.84 3.01 2.00
C LEU A 38 -11.70 4.22 2.94
N LEU A 39 -11.24 5.36 2.42
CA LEU A 39 -11.15 6.61 3.17
C LEU A 39 -12.53 7.08 3.62
N THR A 40 -13.50 7.11 2.70
CA THR A 40 -14.88 7.50 2.98
C THR A 40 -15.51 6.57 4.03
N PHE A 41 -15.29 5.26 3.92
CA PHE A 41 -15.76 4.28 4.89
C PHE A 41 -15.20 4.55 6.29
N TYR A 42 -13.91 4.86 6.41
CA TYR A 42 -13.30 5.16 7.71
C TYR A 42 -13.71 6.50 8.31
N LEU A 43 -13.99 7.51 7.47
CA LEU A 43 -14.56 8.79 7.90
C LEU A 43 -15.98 8.60 8.44
N MET A 44 -16.85 7.87 7.73
CA MET A 44 -18.22 7.60 8.19
C MET A 44 -18.28 6.78 9.49
N PHE A 45 -17.27 5.94 9.75
CA PHE A 45 -17.16 5.19 11.01
C PHE A 45 -16.67 6.03 12.20
N GLY A 46 -16.46 7.35 12.04
CA GLY A 46 -16.02 8.23 13.11
C GLY A 46 -14.57 7.96 13.58
N LYS A 47 -13.77 7.27 12.76
CA LYS A 47 -12.38 6.93 13.09
C LYS A 47 -11.42 8.06 12.66
N GLU A 48 -11.87 9.30 12.85
CA GLU A 48 -11.39 10.51 12.19
C GLU A 48 -9.96 10.93 12.57
N ASN A 49 -9.38 10.38 13.65
CA ASN A 49 -8.20 10.98 14.27
C ASN A 49 -6.91 10.15 14.28
N SER A 50 -6.81 9.13 13.43
CA SER A 50 -5.53 8.41 13.27
C SER A 50 -4.83 8.86 12.00
N VAL A 51 -3.98 9.88 12.10
CA VAL A 51 -3.03 10.31 11.04
C VAL A 51 -2.32 9.10 10.42
N PHE A 52 -1.99 8.09 11.25
CA PHE A 52 -1.43 6.81 10.83
C PHE A 52 -2.33 6.02 9.85
N LEU A 53 -3.66 6.08 10.00
CA LEU A 53 -4.60 5.39 9.10
C LEU A 53 -4.62 6.06 7.73
N ILE A 54 -4.60 7.39 7.68
CA ILE A 54 -4.50 8.15 6.43
C ILE A 54 -3.17 7.85 5.75
N MET A 55 -2.06 7.82 6.49
CA MET A 55 -0.76 7.36 5.97
C MET A 55 -0.85 5.95 5.39
N GLY A 56 -1.54 5.04 6.09
CA GLY A 56 -1.77 3.68 5.60
C GLY A 56 -2.52 3.68 4.26
N ILE A 57 -3.65 4.38 4.15
CA ILE A 57 -4.46 4.47 2.92
C ILE A 57 -3.63 5.07 1.77
N PHE A 58 -2.88 6.14 2.05
CA PHE A 58 -1.97 6.74 1.08
C PHE A 58 -0.88 5.77 0.64
N GLY A 59 -0.36 4.97 1.58
CA GLY A 59 0.57 3.89 1.31
C GLY A 59 0.01 2.83 0.35
N ILE A 60 -1.27 2.46 0.47
CA ILE A 60 -1.94 1.55 -0.47
C ILE A 60 -1.96 2.14 -1.88
N ALA A 61 -2.35 3.42 -2.01
CA ALA A 61 -2.41 4.09 -3.30
C ALA A 61 -1.03 4.16 -3.95
N LEU A 62 -0.01 4.57 -3.18
CA LEU A 62 1.38 4.62 -3.65
C LEU A 62 1.91 3.23 -4.02
N LEU A 63 1.68 2.22 -3.19
CA LEU A 63 2.13 0.86 -3.48
C LEU A 63 1.52 0.33 -4.78
N SER A 64 0.23 0.62 -5.01
CA SER A 64 -0.46 0.25 -6.24
C SER A 64 0.05 1.03 -7.46
N MET A 65 0.34 2.32 -7.32
CA MET A 65 0.99 3.12 -8.38
C MET A 65 2.39 2.60 -8.70
N GLY A 66 3.16 2.22 -7.68
CA GLY A 66 4.48 1.62 -7.82
C GLY A 66 4.45 0.35 -8.67
N PHE A 67 3.39 -0.46 -8.53
CA PHE A 67 3.17 -1.62 -9.40
C PHE A 67 2.83 -1.23 -10.85
N ALA A 68 1.98 -0.23 -11.06
CA ALA A 68 1.56 0.20 -12.40
C ALA A 68 2.68 0.88 -13.20
N TYR A 69 3.45 1.77 -12.55
CA TYR A 69 4.53 2.52 -13.19
C TYR A 69 5.90 1.84 -13.12
N ASN A 70 6.00 0.72 -12.39
CA ASN A 70 7.27 0.02 -12.11
C ASN A 70 8.34 0.95 -11.48
N ASP A 71 7.89 2.01 -10.80
CA ASP A 71 8.74 3.00 -10.16
C ASP A 71 9.13 2.53 -8.77
N LYS A 72 10.44 2.33 -8.58
CA LYS A 72 11.02 1.75 -7.37
C LYS A 72 10.88 2.68 -6.16
N TRP A 73 10.93 4.00 -6.37
CA TRP A 73 10.83 4.99 -5.29
C TRP A 73 9.40 5.06 -4.76
N ILE A 74 8.43 5.11 -5.67
CA ILE A 74 7.01 5.12 -5.31
C ILE A 74 6.65 3.83 -4.57
N PHE A 75 7.10 2.69 -5.09
CA PHE A 75 6.85 1.39 -4.49
C PHE A 75 7.48 1.26 -3.08
N PHE A 76 8.72 1.73 -2.90
CA PHE A 76 9.36 1.79 -1.59
C PHE A 76 8.55 2.64 -0.60
N SER A 77 8.19 3.87 -0.98
CA SER A 77 7.43 4.77 -0.11
C SER A 77 6.07 4.21 0.31
N GLY A 78 5.36 3.54 -0.62
CA GLY A 78 4.08 2.89 -0.35
C GLY A 78 4.20 1.76 0.67
N SER A 79 5.17 0.87 0.48
CA SER A 79 5.43 -0.23 1.43
C SER A 79 5.82 0.28 2.83
N THR A 80 6.63 1.33 2.91
CA THR A 80 7.03 1.91 4.21
C THR A 80 5.82 2.47 4.95
N PHE A 81 4.94 3.23 4.30
CA PHE A 81 3.74 3.77 4.95
C PHE A 81 2.79 2.68 5.45
N ILE A 82 2.59 1.61 4.67
CA ILE A 82 1.77 0.47 5.10
C ILE A 82 2.42 -0.24 6.30
N ALA A 83 3.74 -0.44 6.28
CA ALA A 83 4.47 -1.06 7.38
C ALA A 83 4.36 -0.23 8.67
N THR A 84 4.54 1.10 8.60
CA THR A 84 4.39 2.00 9.75
C THR A 84 2.98 1.92 10.33
N TYR A 85 1.94 1.95 9.49
CA TYR A 85 0.57 1.78 9.97
C TYR A 85 0.33 0.40 10.59
N ALA A 86 0.90 -0.65 10.01
CA ALA A 86 0.78 -2.01 10.50
C ALA A 86 1.43 -2.20 11.88
N PHE A 87 2.62 -1.63 12.10
CA PHE A 87 3.27 -1.58 13.41
C PHE A 87 2.44 -0.80 14.44
N TYR A 88 1.91 0.38 14.05
CA TYR A 88 1.02 1.15 14.91
C TYR A 88 -0.23 0.34 15.30
N SER A 89 -0.88 -0.29 14.33
CA SER A 89 -2.07 -1.11 14.57
C SER A 89 -1.75 -2.35 15.43
N GLY A 90 -0.58 -2.95 15.26
CA GLY A 90 -0.10 -4.07 16.08
C GLY A 90 0.11 -3.67 17.53
N SER A 91 0.71 -2.50 17.78
CA SER A 91 0.91 -1.94 19.13
C SER A 91 -0.41 -1.65 19.88
N LYS A 92 -1.51 -1.45 19.14
CA LYS A 92 -2.86 -1.22 19.68
C LYS A 92 -3.64 -2.53 19.96
N GLY A 93 -2.98 -3.68 19.93
CA GLY A 93 -3.56 -4.98 20.29
C GLY A 93 -4.03 -5.84 19.11
N LEU A 94 -3.85 -5.39 17.86
CA LEU A 94 -4.15 -6.19 16.67
C LEU A 94 -2.91 -6.97 16.22
N TYR A 95 -2.55 -8.04 16.94
CA TYR A 95 -1.32 -8.81 16.69
C TYR A 95 -1.20 -9.33 15.25
N ALA A 96 -2.31 -9.67 14.60
CA ALA A 96 -2.32 -10.08 13.19
C ALA A 96 -1.77 -9.01 12.22
N ALA A 97 -1.74 -7.74 12.63
CA ALA A 97 -1.15 -6.65 11.86
C ALA A 97 0.38 -6.79 11.71
N TYR A 98 1.07 -7.49 12.63
CA TYR A 98 2.51 -7.70 12.53
C TYR A 98 2.91 -8.52 11.29
N ILE A 99 2.04 -9.43 10.83
CA ILE A 99 2.27 -10.18 9.57
C ILE A 99 2.38 -9.19 8.41
N TRP A 100 1.46 -8.23 8.35
CA TRP A 100 1.46 -7.16 7.35
C TRP A 100 2.65 -6.23 7.48
N ALA A 101 3.06 -5.93 8.71
CA ALA A 101 4.23 -5.11 8.97
C ALA A 101 5.51 -5.79 8.45
N PHE A 102 5.70 -7.07 8.78
CA PHE A 102 6.86 -7.85 8.36
C PHE A 102 6.93 -8.02 6.84
N LEU A 103 5.80 -8.32 6.22
CA LEU A 103 5.71 -8.51 4.77
C LEU A 103 6.01 -7.20 4.02
N ASN A 104 5.38 -6.08 4.42
CA ASN A 104 5.65 -4.78 3.78
C ASN A 104 7.07 -4.25 4.09
N THR A 105 7.66 -4.60 5.24
CA THR A 105 9.06 -4.26 5.54
C THR A 105 10.01 -5.02 4.62
N THR A 106 9.78 -6.31 4.39
CA THR A 106 10.58 -7.11 3.45
C THR A 106 10.50 -6.55 2.04
N ILE A 107 9.30 -6.18 1.59
CA ILE A 107 9.07 -5.57 0.27
C ILE A 107 9.78 -4.21 0.14
N ALA A 108 9.72 -3.38 1.19
CA ALA A 108 10.44 -2.11 1.24
C ALA A 108 11.96 -2.33 1.16
N LEU A 109 12.52 -3.28 1.91
CA LEU A 109 13.94 -3.61 1.89
C LEU A 109 14.40 -4.10 0.51
N LEU A 110 13.64 -4.98 -0.14
CA LEU A 110 13.94 -5.45 -1.50
C LEU A 110 13.98 -4.28 -2.50
N SER A 111 13.06 -3.33 -2.35
CA SER A 111 12.98 -2.16 -3.23
C SER A 111 14.14 -1.21 -3.00
N LEU A 112 14.50 -0.98 -1.74
CA LEU A 112 15.67 -0.19 -1.35
C LEU A 112 16.96 -0.84 -1.88
N PHE A 113 17.11 -2.16 -1.74
CA PHE A 113 18.23 -2.90 -2.32
C PHE A 113 18.31 -2.73 -3.84
N ARG A 114 17.18 -2.78 -4.54
CA ARG A 114 17.11 -2.56 -6.00
C ARG A 114 17.48 -1.13 -6.41
N ILE A 115 17.17 -0.13 -5.58
CA ILE A 115 17.56 1.28 -5.81
C ILE A 115 19.08 1.42 -5.61
N LEU A 116 19.62 0.92 -4.50
CA LEU A 116 21.06 0.98 -4.19
C LEU A 116 21.89 0.26 -5.24
N TRP A 117 21.45 -0.90 -5.71
CA TRP A 117 22.14 -1.65 -6.76
C TRP A 117 22.23 -0.90 -8.08
N VAL A 118 21.18 -0.15 -8.46
CA VAL A 118 21.22 0.69 -9.68
C VAL A 118 22.17 1.87 -9.50
N TRP A 119 22.15 2.50 -8.31
CA TRP A 119 23.05 3.60 -7.99
C TRP A 119 24.52 3.21 -8.00
N PHE A 120 24.86 2.01 -7.52
CA PHE A 120 26.25 1.51 -7.50
C PHE A 120 26.78 1.13 -8.88
N ARG A 121 25.91 1.05 -9.90
CA ARG A 121 26.25 0.65 -11.28
C ARG A 121 26.35 1.85 -12.24
N LEU A 122 26.11 3.06 -11.75
CA LEU A 122 26.29 4.36 -12.44
C LEU A 122 27.65 4.94 -12.08
#